data_AF-A0AAV1STR8-F1
#
_entry.id   AF-A0AAV1STR8-F1
#
_cell.length_a   1.000
_cell.length_b   1.000
_cell.length_c   1.000
_cell.angle_alpha   90.00
_cell.angle_beta   90.00
_cell.angle_gamma   90.00
#
_symmetry.space_group_name_H-M   'P 1'
#
loop_
_entity.id
_entity.type
_entity.pdbx_description
1 polymer ?
#
loop_
_entity_poly.entity_id
_entity_poly.type
_entity_poly.pdbx_seq_one_letter_code
_entity_poly.pdbx_strand_id
1 'polypeptide(L)' 'MPDDVMNLSINGQSQIPPGFRFHPTEEELLHYYLRKKVAYEKIDLDVIREVDLNKLEPWDIQ' A
#
# COMPACT_ATOMS: atom_id res chain seq x y z
N MET A 1 -22.93 2.28 11.57
CA MET A 1 -21.55 1.86 11.86
C MET A 1 -20.75 2.01 10.58
N PRO A 2 -19.85 2.99 10.44
CA PRO A 2 -19.11 3.23 9.21
C PRO A 2 -17.63 2.78 9.25
N ASP A 3 -17.21 1.97 10.23
CA ASP A 3 -15.78 1.67 10.46
C ASP A 3 -15.26 0.42 9.73
N ASP A 4 -16.04 -0.21 8.84
CA ASP A 4 -15.62 -1.40 8.06
C ASP A 4 -14.94 -1.07 6.73
N VAL A 5 -14.49 0.18 6.52
CA VAL A 5 -13.72 0.51 5.32
C VAL A 5 -12.24 0.17 5.58
N MET A 6 -11.82 -0.94 4.95
CA MET A 6 -10.43 -1.37 4.68
C MET A 6 -9.75 -2.34 5.66
N ASN A 7 -10.33 -3.53 5.85
CA ASN A 7 -9.51 -4.74 6.04
C ASN A 7 -9.85 -5.77 4.95
N LEU A 8 -9.14 -5.70 3.82
CA LEU A 8 -9.38 -6.53 2.63
C LEU A 8 -8.85 -7.97 2.74
N SER A 9 -8.32 -8.36 3.91
CA SER A 9 -7.88 -9.74 4.15
C SER A 9 -8.97 -10.51 4.92
N ILE A 10 -9.67 -11.39 4.22
CA ILE A 10 -10.50 -12.45 4.81
C ILE A 10 -9.86 -13.78 4.38
N ASN A 11 -9.33 -14.54 5.33
CA ASN A 11 -8.79 -15.90 5.16
C ASN A 11 -7.64 -16.08 4.15
N GLY A 12 -6.75 -15.08 4.01
CA GLY A 12 -5.58 -15.19 3.11
C GLY A 12 -5.93 -15.13 1.62
N GLN A 13 -7.17 -14.81 1.28
CA GLN A 13 -7.63 -14.48 -0.07
C GLN A 13 -8.02 -13.00 -0.06
N SER A 14 -7.31 -12.18 -0.84
CA SER A 14 -7.69 -10.78 -1.02
C SER A 14 -9.07 -10.73 -1.69
N GLN A 15 -10.04 -10.03 -1.09
CA GLN A 15 -11.38 -9.80 -1.66
C GLN A 15 -11.35 -8.78 -2.81
N ILE A 16 -10.28 -8.84 -3.60
CA ILE A 16 -9.99 -7.87 -4.65
C ILE A 16 -10.52 -8.45 -5.96
N PRO A 17 -11.51 -7.81 -6.59
CA PRO A 17 -12.05 -8.30 -7.86
C PRO A 17 -10.95 -8.42 -8.92
N PRO A 18 -11.02 -9.44 -9.80
CA PRO A 18 -10.11 -9.55 -10.93
C PRO A 18 -10.05 -8.24 -11.73
N GLY A 19 -8.83 -7.77 -12.00
CA GLY A 19 -8.59 -6.53 -12.73
C GLY A 19 -8.36 -5.29 -11.87
N PHE A 20 -8.65 -5.34 -10.57
CA PHE A 20 -8.23 -4.29 -9.65
C PHE A 20 -6.71 -4.33 -9.48
N ARG A 21 -6.08 -3.16 -9.55
CA ARG A 21 -4.63 -3.00 -9.47
C ARG A 21 -4.32 -1.78 -8.63
N PHE A 22 -3.16 -1.81 -8.01
CA PHE A 22 -2.62 -0.63 -7.36
C PHE A 22 -2.26 0.42 -8.44
N HIS A 23 -3.07 1.47 -8.52
CA HIS A 23 -2.87 2.59 -9.45
C HIS A 23 -3.26 3.92 -8.77
N PRO A 24 -2.55 4.31 -7.69
CA PRO A 24 -2.85 5.54 -6.96
C PRO A 24 -2.52 6.78 -7.80
N THR A 25 -3.23 7.86 -7.53
CA THR A 25 -2.88 9.21 -8.00
C THR A 25 -1.68 9.78 -7.24
N GLU A 26 -1.06 10.84 -7.78
CA GLU A 26 0.04 11.55 -7.11
C GLU A 26 -0.37 12.07 -5.73
N GLU A 27 -1.60 12.60 -5.61
CA GLU A 27 -2.13 13.11 -4.36
C GLU A 27 -2.30 12.00 -3.31
N GLU A 28 -2.75 10.81 -3.70
CA GLU A 28 -2.87 9.66 -2.80
C GLU A 28 -1.50 9.15 -2.36
N LEU A 29 -0.51 9.08 -3.26
CA LEU A 29 0.85 8.70 -2.92
C LEU A 29 1.45 9.63 -1.85
N LEU A 30 1.27 10.93 -2.00
CA LEU A 30 1.82 11.92 -1.07
C LEU A 30 1.03 12.00 0.23
N HIS A 31 -0.28 12.26 0.15
CA HIS A 31 -1.10 12.61 1.31
C HIS A 31 -1.59 11.41 2.08
N TYR A 32 -1.83 10.28 1.42
CA TYR A 32 -2.25 9.05 2.08
C TYR A 32 -1.04 8.19 2.43
N TYR A 33 -0.22 7.75 1.47
CA TYR A 33 0.84 6.78 1.77
C TYR A 33 2.05 7.41 2.47
N LEU A 34 2.70 8.40 1.85
CA LEU A 34 3.95 8.95 2.37
C LEU A 34 3.73 9.71 3.68
N ARG A 35 2.72 10.58 3.75
CA ARG A 35 2.43 11.36 4.96
C ARG A 35 2.09 10.46 6.15
N LYS A 36 1.25 9.44 5.96
CA LYS A 36 0.93 8.47 7.03
C LYS A 36 2.16 7.72 7.49
N LYS A 37 3.00 7.26 6.55
CA LYS A 37 4.25 6.57 6.86
C LYS A 37 5.18 7.40 7.74
N VAL A 38 5.40 8.67 7.38
CA VAL A 38 6.26 9.59 8.16
C VAL A 38 5.66 9.93 9.53
N ALA A 39 4.33 9.95 9.64
CA ALA A 39 3.61 10.16 10.89
C ALA A 39 3.46 8.89 11.75
N TYR A 40 3.99 7.74 11.32
CA TYR A 40 3.80 6.43 11.94
C TYR A 40 2.30 6.05 12.11
N GLU A 41 1.45 6.55 11.21
CA GLU A 41 0.05 6.17 11.15
C GLU A 41 -0.13 4.82 10.43
N LYS A 42 -1.16 4.08 10.82
CA LYS A 42 -1.53 2.83 10.14
C LYS A 42 -1.96 3.13 8.70
N ILE A 43 -1.43 2.33 7.77
CA ILE A 43 -1.84 2.29 6.36
C ILE A 43 -2.66 1.01 6.17
N ASP A 44 -3.85 1.13 5.60
CA ASP A 44 -4.79 0.00 5.53
C ASP A 44 -4.37 -1.04 4.47
N LEU A 45 -3.56 -0.61 3.50
CA LEU A 45 -3.04 -1.40 2.39
C LEU A 45 -1.51 -1.47 2.50
N ASP A 46 -0.98 -2.57 3.03
CA ASP A 46 0.47 -2.82 3.10
C ASP A 46 1.02 -3.31 1.75
N VAL A 47 0.91 -2.45 0.74
CA VAL A 47 1.30 -2.75 -0.66
C VAL A 47 2.67 -2.17 -1.04
N ILE A 48 3.21 -1.23 -0.25
CA ILE A 48 4.50 -0.58 -0.49
C ILE A 48 5.52 -1.12 0.53
N ARG A 49 6.45 -1.97 0.06
CA ARG A 49 7.51 -2.56 0.90
C ARG A 49 8.61 -1.55 1.24
N GLU A 50 9.27 -1.76 2.36
CA GLU A 50 10.45 -0.99 2.78
C GLU A 50 11.72 -1.59 2.17
N VAL A 51 12.42 -0.81 1.34
CA VAL A 51 13.69 -1.22 0.73
C VAL A 51 14.64 -0.02 0.70
N ASP A 52 15.95 -0.28 0.80
CA ASP A 52 16.97 0.74 0.55
C ASP A 52 17.34 0.73 -0.94
N LEU A 53 16.71 1.62 -1.70
CA LEU A 53 16.89 1.71 -3.15
C LEU A 53 18.34 2.03 -3.55
N ASN A 54 19.14 2.65 -2.68
CA ASN A 54 20.52 3.01 -3.01
C ASN A 54 21.50 1.83 -2.94
N LYS A 55 21.05 0.67 -2.44
CA LYS A 55 21.86 -0.54 -2.32
C LYS A 55 21.46 -1.64 -3.30
N LEU A 56 20.44 -1.39 -4.12
CA LEU A 56 19.88 -2.37 -5.04
C LEU A 56 20.13 -1.90 -6.47
N GLU A 57 20.46 -2.85 -7.34
CA GLU A 57 20.39 -2.56 -8.76
C GLU A 57 18.91 -2.51 -9.20
N PRO A 58 18.56 -1.74 -10.25
CA PRO A 58 17.18 -1.59 -10.68
C PRO A 58 16.45 -2.91 -10.97
N TRP A 59 17.17 -3.94 -11.42
CA TRP A 59 16.62 -5.27 -11.72
C TRP A 59 16.48 -6.18 -10.48
N ASP A 60 17.09 -5.82 -9.35
CA ASP A 60 16.96 -6.56 -8.10
C ASP A 60 15.67 -6.19 -7.33
N ILE A 61 14.96 -5.15 -7.81
CA ILE A 61 13.65 -4.75 -7.30
C ILE A 61 12.60 -5.75 -7.80
N GLN A 62 12.40 -6.83 -7.03
CA GLN A 62 11.27 -7.75 -7.22
C GLN A 62 9.94 -7.11 -6.83
#